data_AF-A0A0F9VL51-F1
#
_entry.id   AF-A0A0F9VL51-F1
#
_cell.length_a   1.000
_cell.length_b   1.000
_cell.length_c   1.000
_cell.angle_alpha   90.00
_cell.angle_beta   90.00
_cell.angle_gamma   90.00
#
_symmetry.space_group_name_H-M   'P 1'
#
loop_
_entity.id
_entity.type
_entity.pdbx_description
1 polymer ?
#
loop_
_entity_poly.entity_id
_entity_poly.type
_entity_poly.pdbx_seq_one_letter_code
_entity_poly.pdbx_strand_id
1 'polypeptide(L)'
;MQVWILIGFVIALSFLTDPKAASTATSMTPVGWWTAAMAAVYIGGAAAMARIGVAATLRVLARAAGAGPSAARRQRLLTMAERAWLLGGFAALLASGYANFVSSTLALGPVPLLALWAALIPFVAALLLTWTIDYRAHRAIRQQMAGQWPPGERPLAIWTRSQYVLFHLRTHLLFIVALLSAIMLANDLLWRAAVSLWPPAQAEWIAAGGAFISAGAVFLLAPLMITRIWKTARLADGPLRRRIEELCDRLNLRYRDVLVWQTEGVLANAAVMGLIPQVRYVLLSDALLERMDERQVMGVFAHEAGHVTGRHLLTMAVFAVTVTMLASAVFTAAIDAPTLDNWVAIGATIGLLVPLWTFAFGWMSRRLERQSDVAAAWILSRQADGPQEQHWDDPHITPEGAALFAGALQRIAQLNGTPTTQPNWRHGSIASRVRYILSLGASGGSRRPIDRLVRRIKWGVWLALAAAVAAHAGLFVLLETG
;
A
#
# COMPACT_ATOMS: atom_id res chain seq x y z
N MET A 1 4.08 6.37 -3.13
CA MET A 1 5.47 6.27 -2.67
C MET A 1 5.84 4.84 -2.32
N GLN A 2 5.10 4.15 -1.44
CA GLN A 2 5.37 2.76 -1.02
C GLN A 2 5.72 1.78 -2.15
N VAL A 3 4.95 1.74 -3.26
CA VAL A 3 5.26 0.87 -4.41
C VAL A 3 6.64 1.16 -5.01
N TRP A 4 7.01 2.44 -5.11
CA TRP A 4 8.33 2.84 -5.63
C TRP A 4 9.45 2.42 -4.67
N ILE A 5 9.25 2.57 -3.36
CA ILE A 5 10.21 2.08 -2.36
C ILE A 5 10.38 0.56 -2.48
N LEU A 6 9.28 -0.19 -2.58
CA LEU A 6 9.33 -1.64 -2.78
C LEU A 6 10.11 -2.02 -4.05
N ILE A 7 9.93 -1.30 -5.16
CA ILE A 7 10.72 -1.51 -6.38
C ILE A 7 12.20 -1.22 -6.14
N GLY A 8 12.54 -0.16 -5.39
CA GLY A 8 13.94 0.11 -5.00
C GLY A 8 14.56 -1.05 -4.23
N PHE A 9 13.81 -1.68 -3.33
CA PHE A 9 14.24 -2.90 -2.63
C PHE A 9 14.48 -4.07 -3.59
N VAL A 10 13.55 -4.30 -4.52
CA VAL A 10 13.69 -5.36 -5.54
C VAL A 10 14.92 -5.11 -6.41
N ILE A 11 15.16 -3.87 -6.85
CA ILE A 11 16.37 -3.49 -7.59
C ILE A 11 17.63 -3.84 -6.79
N ALA A 12 17.73 -3.41 -5.53
CA ALA A 12 18.88 -3.70 -4.70
C ALA A 12 19.10 -5.22 -4.54
N LEU A 13 18.03 -5.98 -4.30
CA LEU A 13 18.10 -7.44 -4.18
C LEU A 13 18.57 -8.10 -5.47
N SER A 14 18.07 -7.67 -6.64
CA SER A 14 18.48 -8.20 -7.94
C SER A 14 19.98 -8.02 -8.20
N PHE A 15 20.54 -6.84 -7.89
CA PHE A 15 21.98 -6.60 -8.06
C PHE A 15 22.86 -7.37 -7.08
N LEU A 16 22.35 -7.70 -5.88
CA LEU A 16 23.11 -8.46 -4.88
C LEU A 16 23.07 -9.97 -5.11
N THR A 17 22.06 -10.47 -5.83
CA THR A 17 21.81 -11.91 -6.00
C THR A 17 22.21 -12.44 -7.38
N ASP A 18 22.33 -11.59 -8.40
CA ASP A 18 22.71 -11.99 -9.76
C ASP A 18 24.25 -11.95 -9.99
N PRO A 19 24.92 -13.09 -10.20
CA PRO A 19 26.35 -13.16 -10.50
C PRO A 19 26.72 -12.45 -11.81
N LYS A 20 25.82 -12.42 -12.79
CA LYS A 20 26.06 -11.75 -14.09
C LYS A 20 26.09 -10.24 -13.90
N ALA A 21 25.16 -9.68 -13.11
CA ALA A 21 25.14 -8.27 -12.74
C ALA A 21 26.41 -7.85 -11.95
N ALA A 22 26.96 -8.75 -11.14
CA ALA A 22 28.24 -8.54 -10.47
C ALA A 22 29.44 -8.56 -11.44
N SER A 23 29.42 -9.46 -12.44
CA SER A 23 30.53 -9.66 -13.40
C SER A 23 30.75 -8.50 -14.38
N THR A 24 29.68 -7.83 -14.83
CA THR A 24 29.77 -6.62 -15.68
C THR A 24 30.27 -5.40 -14.88
N ALA A 25 30.04 -5.37 -13.57
CA ALA A 25 30.50 -4.29 -12.70
C ALA A 25 31.99 -4.39 -12.35
N THR A 26 32.53 -5.62 -12.24
CA THR A 26 33.94 -5.87 -11.89
C THR A 26 34.95 -5.45 -12.96
N SER A 27 34.56 -5.34 -14.23
CA SER A 27 35.49 -5.05 -15.33
C SER A 27 35.72 -3.56 -15.59
N MET A 28 34.95 -2.65 -14.98
CA MET A 28 34.87 -1.26 -15.47
C MET A 28 35.50 -0.15 -14.61
N THR A 29 35.70 -0.26 -13.29
CA THR A 29 36.29 0.88 -12.52
C THR A 29 36.99 0.53 -11.20
N PRO A 30 38.03 1.30 -10.78
CA PRO A 30 38.62 1.18 -9.46
C PRO A 30 37.59 1.53 -8.38
N VAL A 31 37.38 0.60 -7.45
CA VAL A 31 36.45 0.76 -6.32
C VAL A 31 36.99 1.84 -5.38
N GLY A 32 36.23 2.93 -5.20
CA GLY A 32 36.62 4.07 -4.37
C GLY A 32 36.00 5.38 -4.84
N TRP A 33 36.83 6.28 -5.39
CA TRP A 33 36.41 7.63 -5.79
C TRP A 33 35.29 7.63 -6.85
N TRP A 34 35.29 6.66 -7.77
CA TRP A 34 34.25 6.54 -8.79
C TRP A 34 32.87 6.25 -8.18
N THR A 35 32.80 5.26 -7.28
CA THR A 35 31.56 4.93 -6.58
C THR A 35 31.03 6.09 -5.74
N ALA A 36 31.93 6.86 -5.11
CA ALA A 36 31.58 8.07 -4.38
C ALA A 36 31.06 9.18 -5.33
N ALA A 37 31.69 9.37 -6.49
CA ALA A 37 31.25 10.32 -7.50
C ALA A 37 29.87 9.97 -8.06
N MET A 38 29.62 8.69 -8.38
CA MET A 38 28.31 8.23 -8.85
C MET A 38 27.23 8.36 -7.77
N ALA A 39 27.56 8.09 -6.50
CA ALA A 39 26.64 8.33 -5.40
C ALA A 39 26.31 9.83 -5.25
N ALA A 40 27.29 10.71 -5.40
CA ALA A 40 27.09 12.16 -5.38
C ALA A 40 26.22 12.63 -6.56
N VAL A 41 26.42 12.10 -7.77
CA VAL A 41 25.58 12.38 -8.95
C VAL A 41 24.15 11.91 -8.70
N TYR A 42 23.96 10.71 -8.18
CA TYR A 42 22.64 10.15 -7.87
C TYR A 42 21.87 11.02 -6.85
N ILE A 43 22.49 11.31 -5.70
CA ILE A 43 21.88 12.11 -4.62
C ILE A 43 21.66 13.56 -5.09
N GLY A 44 22.64 14.15 -5.78
CA GLY A 44 22.56 15.50 -6.34
C GLY A 44 21.43 15.63 -7.37
N GLY A 45 21.29 14.64 -8.26
CA GLY A 45 20.22 14.56 -9.23
C GLY A 45 18.84 14.44 -8.58
N ALA A 46 18.70 13.62 -7.53
CA ALA A 46 17.45 13.50 -6.78
C ALA A 46 17.05 14.83 -6.13
N ALA A 47 18.03 15.52 -5.52
CA ALA A 47 17.82 16.83 -4.94
C ALA A 47 17.46 17.90 -5.99
N ALA A 48 18.09 17.87 -7.16
CA ALA A 48 17.78 18.78 -8.27
C ALA A 48 16.36 18.57 -8.78
N MET A 49 15.94 17.33 -9.01
CA MET A 49 14.58 16.99 -9.44
C MET A 49 13.53 17.43 -8.43
N ALA A 50 13.74 17.15 -7.14
CA ALA A 50 12.84 17.61 -6.08
C ALA A 50 12.75 19.15 -6.02
N ARG A 51 13.88 19.87 -6.14
CA ARG A 51 13.88 21.35 -6.16
C ARG A 51 13.11 21.90 -7.37
N ILE A 52 13.27 21.30 -8.55
CA ILE A 52 12.53 21.69 -9.76
C ILE A 52 11.03 21.45 -9.57
N GLY A 53 10.66 20.29 -9.02
CA GLY A 53 9.27 19.94 -8.67
C GLY A 53 8.64 20.95 -7.71
N VAL A 54 9.32 21.22 -6.59
CA VAL A 54 8.89 22.20 -5.58
C VAL A 54 8.77 23.60 -6.19
N ALA A 55 9.76 24.06 -6.95
CA ALA A 55 9.70 25.38 -7.59
C ALA A 55 8.52 25.49 -8.57
N ALA A 56 8.24 24.42 -9.33
CA ALA A 56 7.08 24.39 -10.21
C ALA A 56 5.76 24.47 -9.41
N THR A 57 5.62 23.73 -8.32
CA THR A 57 4.44 23.80 -7.44
C THR A 57 4.27 25.19 -6.85
N LEU A 58 5.33 25.78 -6.27
CA LEU A 58 5.24 27.12 -5.66
C LEU A 58 4.85 28.20 -6.68
N ARG A 59 5.36 28.13 -7.92
CA ARG A 59 4.96 29.05 -9.00
C ARG A 59 3.48 28.92 -9.37
N VAL A 60 2.92 27.71 -9.28
CA VAL A 60 1.49 27.48 -9.55
C VAL A 60 0.65 28.06 -8.42
N LEU A 61 1.03 27.85 -7.16
CA LEU A 61 0.31 28.40 -6.00
C LEU A 61 0.35 29.94 -5.98
N ALA A 62 1.46 30.54 -6.42
CA ALA A 62 1.59 32.00 -6.51
C ALA A 62 0.67 32.64 -7.57
N ARG A 63 0.23 31.88 -8.58
CA ARG A 63 -0.71 32.36 -9.59
C ARG A 63 -2.12 32.17 -9.06
N ALA A 64 -2.72 33.23 -8.52
CA ALA A 64 -4.04 33.26 -7.87
C ALA A 64 -5.21 32.63 -8.67
N ALA A 65 -5.04 32.37 -9.96
CA ALA A 65 -6.00 31.69 -10.83
C ALA A 65 -6.06 30.15 -10.67
N GLY A 66 -5.31 29.57 -9.74
CA GLY A 66 -5.28 28.13 -9.51
C GLY A 66 -4.54 27.32 -10.60
N ALA A 67 -4.42 26.02 -10.38
CA ALA A 67 -3.71 25.13 -11.29
C ALA A 67 -4.59 24.75 -12.49
N GLY A 68 -4.38 25.39 -13.64
CA GLY A 68 -4.97 24.94 -14.91
C GLY A 68 -4.54 23.50 -15.27
N PRO A 69 -5.24 22.81 -16.19
CA PRO A 69 -4.94 21.41 -16.57
C PRO A 69 -3.49 21.18 -17.01
N SER A 70 -2.86 22.18 -17.65
CA SER A 70 -1.46 22.16 -18.08
C SER A 70 -0.49 22.17 -16.90
N ALA A 71 -0.77 22.95 -15.85
CA ALA A 71 0.02 22.99 -14.62
C ALA A 71 -0.05 21.65 -13.87
N ALA A 72 -1.26 21.09 -13.74
CA ALA A 72 -1.45 19.77 -13.13
C ALA A 72 -0.75 18.66 -13.93
N ARG A 73 -0.81 18.69 -15.26
CA ARG A 73 -0.06 17.75 -16.12
C ARG A 73 1.44 17.88 -15.93
N ARG A 74 1.98 19.11 -15.91
CA ARG A 74 3.41 19.38 -15.68
C ARG A 74 3.86 18.85 -14.32
N GLN A 75 3.10 19.11 -13.26
CA GLN A 75 3.43 18.61 -11.92
C GLN A 75 3.45 17.08 -11.85
N ARG A 76 2.49 16.41 -12.50
CA ARG A 76 2.49 14.94 -12.63
C ARG A 76 3.73 14.43 -13.35
N LEU A 77 4.13 15.06 -14.46
CA LEU A 77 5.33 14.66 -15.20
C LEU A 77 6.61 14.84 -14.36
N LEU A 78 6.75 15.97 -13.65
CA LEU A 78 7.89 16.20 -12.76
C LEU A 78 7.95 15.18 -11.63
N THR A 79 6.80 14.87 -11.01
CA THR A 79 6.72 13.84 -9.97
C THR A 79 7.11 12.45 -10.51
N MET A 80 6.73 12.13 -11.76
CA MET A 80 7.12 10.87 -12.39
C MET A 80 8.60 10.85 -12.76
N ALA A 81 9.16 11.97 -13.24
CA ALA A 81 10.58 12.09 -13.54
C ALA A 81 11.45 11.94 -12.29
N GLU A 82 11.05 12.55 -11.16
CA GLU A 82 11.71 12.36 -9.87
C GLU A 82 11.70 10.89 -9.43
N ARG A 83 10.54 10.21 -9.53
CA ARG A 83 10.42 8.78 -9.20
C ARG A 83 11.24 7.90 -10.13
N ALA A 84 11.26 8.22 -11.42
CA ALA A 84 12.07 7.52 -12.41
C ALA A 84 13.56 7.70 -12.12
N TRP A 85 14.00 8.89 -11.70
CA TRP A 85 15.38 9.12 -11.25
C TRP A 85 15.71 8.35 -9.97
N LEU A 86 14.83 8.38 -8.96
CA LEU A 86 15.04 7.65 -7.71
C LEU A 86 15.27 6.15 -7.94
N LEU A 87 14.61 5.54 -8.92
CA LEU A 87 14.80 4.13 -9.27
C LEU A 87 15.89 3.88 -10.31
N GLY A 88 15.80 4.54 -11.47
CA GLY A 88 16.73 4.34 -12.58
C GLY A 88 18.14 4.84 -12.26
N GLY A 89 18.25 5.99 -11.59
CA GLY A 89 19.53 6.48 -11.06
C GLY A 89 20.10 5.58 -9.97
N PHE A 90 19.25 4.94 -9.15
CA PHE A 90 19.69 3.98 -8.14
C PHE A 90 20.19 2.68 -8.78
N ALA A 91 19.48 2.15 -9.77
CA ALA A 91 19.93 1.01 -10.55
C ALA A 91 21.26 1.31 -11.26
N ALA A 92 21.41 2.50 -11.86
CA ALA A 92 22.65 2.93 -12.49
C ALA A 92 23.81 3.03 -11.48
N LEU A 93 23.56 3.55 -10.27
CA LEU A 93 24.55 3.58 -9.20
C LEU A 93 25.02 2.17 -8.81
N LEU A 94 24.09 1.22 -8.62
CA LEU A 94 24.42 -0.17 -8.32
C LEU A 94 25.24 -0.81 -9.44
N ALA A 95 24.81 -0.63 -10.69
CA ALA A 95 25.51 -1.12 -11.89
C ALA A 95 26.90 -0.49 -12.05
N SER A 96 27.10 0.77 -11.64
CA SER A 96 28.38 1.46 -11.72
C SER A 96 29.47 0.96 -10.76
N GLY A 97 29.16 -0.06 -9.94
CA GLY A 97 30.11 -0.69 -9.02
C GLY A 97 29.73 -0.58 -7.55
N TYR A 98 28.66 0.14 -7.18
CA TYR A 98 28.27 0.25 -5.75
C TYR A 98 27.80 -1.09 -5.17
N ALA A 99 27.11 -1.92 -5.95
CA ALA A 99 26.73 -3.27 -5.52
C ALA A 99 27.96 -4.13 -5.22
N ASN A 100 28.98 -4.06 -6.10
CA ASN A 100 30.24 -4.75 -5.92
C ASN A 100 31.03 -4.22 -4.70
N PHE A 101 31.03 -2.91 -4.47
CA PHE A 101 31.62 -2.32 -3.26
C PHE A 101 30.99 -2.92 -1.98
N VAL A 102 29.66 -3.07 -1.95
CA VAL A 102 28.95 -3.67 -0.81
C VAL A 102 29.27 -5.16 -0.66
N SER A 103 29.25 -5.94 -1.73
CA SER A 103 29.44 -7.39 -1.65
C SER A 103 30.91 -7.78 -1.42
N SER A 104 31.84 -7.17 -2.14
CA SER A 104 33.26 -7.55 -2.16
C SER A 104 34.11 -6.73 -1.21
N THR A 105 33.98 -5.39 -1.20
CA THR A 105 34.87 -4.51 -0.42
C THR A 105 34.45 -4.44 1.04
N LEU A 106 33.15 -4.33 1.32
CA LEU A 106 32.62 -4.42 2.68
C LEU A 106 32.47 -5.88 3.16
N ALA A 107 32.70 -6.86 2.28
CA ALA A 107 32.58 -8.29 2.56
C ALA A 107 31.22 -8.70 3.18
N LEU A 108 30.13 -8.02 2.80
CA LEU A 108 28.80 -8.27 3.37
C LEU A 108 28.02 -9.38 2.64
N GLY A 109 28.55 -9.93 1.55
CA GLY A 109 27.93 -11.03 0.80
C GLY A 109 27.42 -12.21 1.64
N PRO A 110 28.16 -12.68 2.67
CA PRO A 110 27.73 -13.77 3.54
C PRO A 110 26.55 -13.46 4.47
N VAL A 111 26.15 -12.20 4.60
CA VAL A 111 25.01 -11.76 5.43
C VAL A 111 24.03 -10.97 4.55
N PRO A 112 23.14 -11.64 3.81
CA PRO A 112 22.33 -11.02 2.75
C PRO A 112 21.50 -9.81 3.24
N LEU A 113 21.01 -9.86 4.47
CA LEU A 113 20.25 -8.76 5.06
C LEU A 113 21.12 -7.50 5.25
N LEU A 114 22.34 -7.65 5.74
CA LEU A 114 23.26 -6.52 5.93
C LEU A 114 23.73 -5.96 4.59
N ALA A 115 24.02 -6.84 3.61
CA ALA A 115 24.33 -6.42 2.25
C ALA A 115 23.17 -5.60 1.66
N LEU A 116 21.92 -6.05 1.83
CA LEU A 116 20.76 -5.29 1.36
C LEU A 116 20.65 -3.93 2.03
N TRP A 117 20.78 -3.85 3.36
CA TRP A 117 20.72 -2.58 4.07
C TRP A 117 21.81 -1.62 3.61
N ALA A 118 23.05 -2.10 3.45
CA ALA A 118 24.16 -1.32 2.93
C ALA A 118 23.90 -0.84 1.49
N ALA A 119 23.41 -1.71 0.61
CA ALA A 119 23.05 -1.35 -0.76
C ALA A 119 21.96 -0.28 -0.85
N LEU A 120 21.05 -0.23 0.13
CA LEU A 120 19.96 0.74 0.18
C LEU A 120 20.34 2.10 0.77
N ILE A 121 21.53 2.26 1.38
CA ILE A 121 21.94 3.52 2.02
C ILE A 121 21.79 4.72 1.08
N PRO A 122 22.31 4.70 -0.17
CA PRO A 122 22.18 5.85 -1.07
C PRO A 122 20.72 6.14 -1.43
N PHE A 123 19.91 5.10 -1.63
CA PHE A 123 18.49 5.23 -1.94
C PHE A 123 17.71 5.86 -0.78
N VAL A 124 17.96 5.41 0.44
CA VAL A 124 17.35 5.98 1.66
C VAL A 124 17.81 7.42 1.88
N ALA A 125 19.09 7.72 1.67
CA ALA A 125 19.61 9.08 1.77
C ALA A 125 18.95 10.01 0.75
N ALA A 126 18.79 9.57 -0.49
CA ALA A 126 18.08 10.32 -1.53
C ALA A 126 16.61 10.55 -1.16
N LEU A 127 15.89 9.54 -0.66
CA LEU A 127 14.50 9.68 -0.20
C LEU A 127 14.34 10.69 0.95
N LEU A 128 15.21 10.62 1.96
CA LEU A 128 15.16 11.56 3.09
C LEU A 128 15.44 13.00 2.62
N LEU A 129 16.38 13.16 1.67
CA LEU A 129 16.69 14.45 1.08
C LEU A 129 15.53 15.01 0.25
N THR A 130 14.90 14.20 -0.61
CA THR A 130 13.74 14.65 -1.40
C THR A 130 12.57 15.03 -0.50
N TRP A 131 12.24 14.23 0.53
CA TRP A 131 11.18 14.59 1.49
C TRP A 131 11.48 15.89 2.24
N THR A 132 12.74 16.13 2.59
CA THR A 132 13.17 17.38 3.24
C THR A 132 12.95 18.59 2.33
N ILE A 133 13.17 18.43 1.02
CA ILE A 133 12.95 19.48 0.01
C ILE A 133 11.45 19.67 -0.26
N ASP A 134 10.71 18.57 -0.47
CA ASP A 134 9.27 18.53 -0.78
C ASP A 134 8.40 19.16 0.31
N TYR A 135 8.88 19.12 1.57
CA TYR A 135 8.22 19.77 2.69
C TYR A 135 7.82 21.23 2.39
N ARG A 136 8.64 21.97 1.62
CA ARG A 136 8.33 23.36 1.24
C ARG A 136 7.06 23.46 0.41
N ALA A 137 6.88 22.57 -0.57
CA ALA A 137 5.67 22.51 -1.37
C ALA A 137 4.47 22.05 -0.53
N HIS A 138 4.66 21.02 0.30
CA HIS A 138 3.61 20.53 1.21
C HIS A 138 3.08 21.64 2.14
N ARG A 139 4.00 22.36 2.79
CA ARG A 139 3.66 23.48 3.68
C ARG A 139 2.89 24.57 2.95
N ALA A 140 3.32 24.97 1.76
CA ALA A 140 2.65 26.01 0.98
C ALA A 140 1.22 25.61 0.57
N ILE A 141 1.01 24.35 0.14
CA ILE A 141 -0.33 23.82 -0.16
C ILE A 141 -1.22 23.87 1.08
N ARG A 142 -0.71 23.39 2.23
CA ARG A 142 -1.47 23.39 3.49
C ARG A 142 -1.79 24.80 3.98
N GLN A 143 -0.88 25.76 3.82
CA GLN A 143 -1.14 27.17 4.15
C GLN A 143 -2.25 27.78 3.29
N GLN A 144 -2.26 27.49 1.98
CA GLN A 144 -3.33 27.94 1.10
C GLN A 144 -4.68 27.32 1.49
N MET A 145 -4.71 26.02 1.79
CA MET A 145 -5.92 25.36 2.29
C MET A 145 -6.41 25.97 3.61
N ALA A 146 -5.49 26.26 4.53
CA ALA A 146 -5.83 26.90 5.80
C ALA A 146 -6.40 28.32 5.60
N GLY A 147 -5.89 29.08 4.62
CA GLY A 147 -6.42 30.40 4.27
C GLY A 147 -7.80 30.37 3.61
N GLN A 148 -8.20 29.24 3.03
CA GLN A 148 -9.54 29.01 2.47
C GLN A 148 -10.47 28.27 3.45
N TRP A 149 -10.01 28.00 4.67
CA TRP A 149 -10.78 27.24 5.64
C TRP A 149 -11.94 28.08 6.18
N PRO A 150 -13.14 27.48 6.41
CA PRO A 150 -14.30 28.22 6.89
C PRO A 150 -14.01 29.02 8.17
N PRO A 151 -14.39 30.31 8.23
CA PRO A 151 -14.25 31.10 9.45
C PRO A 151 -15.12 30.50 10.56
N GLY A 152 -14.55 30.39 11.77
CA GLY A 152 -15.21 29.77 12.94
C GLY A 152 -14.80 28.33 13.22
N GLU A 153 -14.14 27.65 12.27
CA GLU A 153 -13.50 26.36 12.54
C GLU A 153 -12.04 26.53 13.01
N ARG A 154 -11.52 25.56 13.78
CA ARG A 154 -10.10 25.54 14.16
C ARG A 154 -9.22 25.55 12.89
N PRO A 155 -8.09 26.28 12.83
CA PRO A 155 -7.19 26.25 11.68
C PRO A 155 -6.67 24.84 11.39
N LEU A 156 -6.48 24.49 10.12
CA LEU A 156 -5.86 23.21 9.74
C LEU A 156 -4.45 23.08 10.34
N ALA A 157 -4.13 21.90 10.90
CA ALA A 157 -2.79 21.62 11.37
C ALA A 157 -1.80 21.57 10.20
N ILE A 158 -0.57 21.99 10.46
CA ILE A 158 0.52 21.97 9.48
C ILE A 158 1.72 21.31 10.15
N TRP A 159 2.22 20.24 9.55
CA TRP A 159 3.42 19.59 10.05
C TRP A 159 4.62 20.54 10.05
N THR A 160 5.46 20.42 11.07
CA THR A 160 6.86 20.83 11.01
C THR A 160 7.63 19.94 10.03
N ARG A 161 8.83 20.38 9.63
CA ARG A 161 9.66 19.60 8.70
C ARG A 161 10.01 18.22 9.27
N SER A 162 10.33 18.15 10.57
CA SER A 162 10.65 16.90 11.25
C SER A 162 9.45 15.98 11.34
N GLN A 163 8.26 16.49 11.69
CA GLN A 163 7.02 15.69 11.67
C GLN A 163 6.73 15.13 10.27
N TYR A 164 6.88 15.95 9.22
CA TYR A 164 6.69 15.50 7.84
C TYR A 164 7.66 14.36 7.48
N VAL A 165 8.97 14.57 7.65
CA VAL A 165 9.98 13.55 7.30
C VAL A 165 9.80 12.29 8.15
N LEU A 166 9.55 12.42 9.45
CA LEU A 166 9.35 11.28 10.35
C LEU A 166 8.08 10.48 10.03
N PHE A 167 7.00 11.18 9.68
CA PHE A 167 5.77 10.54 9.23
C PHE A 167 6.00 9.72 7.95
N HIS A 168 6.66 10.31 6.95
CA HIS A 168 6.99 9.63 5.70
C HIS A 168 7.97 8.47 5.92
N LEU A 169 8.98 8.64 6.77
CA LEU A 169 9.92 7.60 7.17
C LEU A 169 9.18 6.40 7.78
N ARG A 170 8.30 6.61 8.76
CA ARG A 170 7.53 5.55 9.41
C ARG A 170 6.57 4.85 8.46
N THR A 171 5.76 5.62 7.73
CA THR A 171 4.61 5.10 6.98
C THR A 171 4.97 4.57 5.59
N HIS A 172 6.08 5.03 5.01
CA HIS A 172 6.50 4.60 3.67
C HIS A 172 7.74 3.73 3.67
N LEU A 173 8.77 4.07 4.46
CA LEU A 173 10.05 3.35 4.44
C LEU A 173 10.12 2.26 5.52
N LEU A 174 10.03 2.61 6.80
CA LEU A 174 10.21 1.65 7.91
C LEU A 174 9.20 0.51 7.85
N PHE A 175 7.96 0.77 7.44
CA PHE A 175 6.98 -0.29 7.21
C PHE A 175 7.49 -1.36 6.22
N ILE A 176 8.05 -0.95 5.07
CA ILE A 176 8.55 -1.86 4.04
C ILE A 176 9.86 -2.51 4.50
N VAL A 177 10.80 -1.71 5.04
CA VAL A 177 12.08 -2.19 5.55
C VAL A 177 11.84 -3.28 6.59
N ALA A 178 11.00 -3.02 7.59
CA ALA A 178 10.78 -3.95 8.69
C ALA A 178 10.15 -5.26 8.20
N LEU A 179 9.15 -5.19 7.30
CA LEU A 179 8.48 -6.38 6.77
C LEU A 179 9.44 -7.23 5.92
N LEU A 180 10.14 -6.61 4.96
CA LEU A 180 11.07 -7.32 4.10
C LEU A 180 12.29 -7.85 4.88
N SER A 181 12.79 -7.10 5.86
CA SER A 181 13.89 -7.56 6.72
C SER A 181 13.48 -8.76 7.56
N ALA A 182 12.24 -8.78 8.07
CA ALA A 182 11.73 -9.95 8.80
C ALA A 182 11.63 -11.19 7.90
N ILE A 183 11.13 -11.03 6.66
CA ILE A 183 11.05 -12.13 5.68
C ILE A 183 12.46 -12.62 5.32
N MET A 184 13.38 -11.71 5.01
CA MET A 184 14.74 -12.07 4.62
C MET A 184 15.53 -12.71 5.76
N LEU A 185 15.37 -12.20 6.99
CA LEU A 185 15.98 -12.81 8.17
C LEU A 185 15.44 -14.23 8.37
N ALA A 186 14.13 -14.42 8.30
CA ALA A 186 13.54 -15.74 8.42
C ALA A 186 14.06 -16.68 7.32
N ASN A 187 14.15 -16.20 6.06
CA ASN A 187 14.66 -16.99 4.95
C ASN A 187 16.14 -17.37 5.11
N ASP A 188 17.00 -16.44 5.53
CA ASP A 188 18.44 -16.72 5.77
C ASP A 188 18.63 -17.75 6.89
N LEU A 189 17.90 -17.60 8.00
CA LEU A 189 17.94 -18.56 9.10
C LEU A 189 17.43 -19.94 8.67
N LEU A 190 16.33 -19.99 7.90
CA LEU A 190 15.77 -21.24 7.38
C LEU A 190 16.72 -21.92 6.40
N TRP A 191 17.33 -21.18 5.47
CA TRP A 191 18.30 -21.73 4.52
C TRP A 191 19.51 -22.33 5.24
N ARG A 192 20.09 -21.60 6.21
CA ARG A 192 21.24 -22.09 7.00
C ARG A 192 20.88 -23.36 7.77
N ALA A 193 19.72 -23.38 8.43
CA ALA A 193 19.24 -24.55 9.14
C ALA A 193 19.01 -25.72 8.16
N ALA A 194 18.36 -25.46 7.02
CA ALA A 194 18.03 -26.47 6.02
C ALA A 194 19.28 -27.17 5.49
N VAL A 195 20.29 -26.41 5.05
CA VAL A 195 21.54 -26.96 4.52
C VAL A 195 22.37 -27.67 5.60
N SER A 196 22.26 -27.25 6.87
CA SER A 196 22.99 -27.90 7.97
C SER A 196 22.41 -29.24 8.42
N LEU A 197 21.11 -29.45 8.21
CA LEU A 197 20.37 -30.58 8.77
C LEU A 197 19.91 -31.59 7.72
N TRP A 198 19.82 -31.20 6.45
CA TRP A 198 19.32 -32.06 5.38
C TRP A 198 20.25 -32.09 4.15
N PRO A 199 20.24 -33.20 3.38
CA PRO A 199 20.87 -33.29 2.06
C PRO A 199 20.42 -32.16 1.11
N PRO A 200 21.27 -31.74 0.15
CA PRO A 200 21.03 -30.56 -0.69
C PRO A 200 19.64 -30.51 -1.35
N ALA A 201 19.22 -31.61 -1.99
CA ALA A 201 17.92 -31.67 -2.66
C ALA A 201 16.74 -31.45 -1.71
N GLN A 202 16.83 -31.97 -0.48
CA GLN A 202 15.78 -31.80 0.54
C GLN A 202 15.84 -30.41 1.17
N ALA A 203 17.05 -29.89 1.39
CA ALA A 203 17.26 -28.55 1.92
C ALA A 203 16.66 -27.46 1.02
N GLU A 204 16.75 -27.61 -0.31
CA GLU A 204 16.13 -26.68 -1.27
C GLU A 204 14.60 -26.62 -1.14
N TRP A 205 13.93 -27.78 -1.12
CA TRP A 205 12.47 -27.85 -0.95
C TRP A 205 12.02 -27.34 0.42
N ILE A 206 12.73 -27.70 1.48
CA ILE A 206 12.45 -27.24 2.85
C ILE A 206 12.62 -25.71 2.93
N ALA A 207 13.69 -25.18 2.36
CA ALA A 207 13.94 -23.74 2.36
C ALA A 207 12.88 -22.99 1.54
N ALA A 208 12.51 -23.47 0.35
CA ALA A 208 11.48 -22.85 -0.49
C ALA A 208 10.10 -22.86 0.19
N GLY A 209 9.66 -24.02 0.71
CA GLY A 209 8.41 -24.13 1.46
C GLY A 209 8.42 -23.30 2.74
N GLY A 210 9.53 -23.34 3.48
CA GLY A 210 9.74 -22.53 4.68
C GLY A 210 9.72 -21.03 4.38
N ALA A 211 10.32 -20.57 3.29
CA ALA A 211 10.30 -19.18 2.85
C ALA A 211 8.86 -18.71 2.59
N PHE A 212 8.06 -19.52 1.87
CA PHE A 212 6.65 -19.20 1.62
C PHE A 212 5.84 -19.10 2.93
N ILE A 213 6.00 -20.08 3.83
CA ILE A 213 5.32 -20.09 5.13
C ILE A 213 5.75 -18.88 5.98
N SER A 214 7.04 -18.56 6.01
CA SER A 214 7.57 -17.43 6.77
C SER A 214 7.05 -16.09 6.24
N ALA A 215 6.98 -15.92 4.91
CA ALA A 215 6.40 -14.73 4.28
C ALA A 215 4.90 -14.60 4.63
N GLY A 216 4.16 -15.71 4.60
CA GLY A 216 2.76 -15.76 5.04
C GLY A 216 2.60 -15.38 6.52
N ALA A 217 3.44 -15.93 7.40
CA ALA A 217 3.43 -15.62 8.83
C ALA A 217 3.74 -14.13 9.09
N VAL A 218 4.76 -13.59 8.43
CA VAL A 218 5.12 -12.17 8.53
C VAL A 218 3.97 -11.28 8.02
N PHE A 219 3.30 -11.64 6.92
CA PHE A 219 2.11 -10.93 6.46
C PHE A 219 0.96 -10.96 7.48
N LEU A 220 0.68 -12.12 8.08
CA LEU A 220 -0.36 -12.27 9.10
C LEU A 220 -0.07 -11.45 10.35
N LEU A 221 1.19 -11.38 10.77
CA LEU A 221 1.66 -10.66 11.95
C LEU A 221 2.01 -9.19 11.68
N ALA A 222 2.02 -8.76 10.42
CA ALA A 222 2.34 -7.38 10.01
C ALA A 222 1.60 -6.30 10.82
N PRO A 223 0.31 -6.44 11.18
CA PRO A 223 -0.38 -5.42 11.99
C PRO A 223 0.31 -5.12 13.33
N LEU A 224 0.95 -6.12 13.96
CA LEU A 224 1.69 -5.94 15.22
C LEU A 224 2.92 -5.04 15.04
N MET A 225 3.57 -5.11 13.87
CA MET A 225 4.71 -4.27 13.52
C MET A 225 4.23 -2.89 13.09
N ILE A 226 3.20 -2.83 12.23
CA ILE A 226 2.67 -1.57 11.68
C ILE A 226 2.17 -0.66 12.80
N THR A 227 1.39 -1.18 13.75
CA THR A 227 0.85 -0.38 14.88
C THR A 227 1.95 0.25 15.74
N ARG A 228 3.10 -0.42 15.88
CA ARG A 228 4.28 0.15 16.55
C ARG A 228 4.99 1.19 15.71
N ILE A 229 5.17 0.93 14.41
CA ILE A 229 5.86 1.84 13.49
C ILE A 229 5.06 3.14 13.29
N TRP A 230 3.74 3.07 13.22
CA TRP A 230 2.87 4.20 12.89
C TRP A 230 2.59 5.17 14.06
N LYS A 231 3.21 4.98 15.24
CA LYS A 231 2.94 5.77 16.47
C LYS A 231 1.44 5.78 16.79
N THR A 232 0.98 4.70 17.42
CA THR A 232 -0.42 4.54 17.81
C THR A 232 -0.58 4.58 19.32
N ALA A 233 -1.74 5.00 19.79
CA ALA A 233 -2.14 4.95 21.20
C ALA A 233 -3.52 4.31 21.31
N ARG A 234 -3.89 3.76 22.46
CA ARG A 234 -5.26 3.25 22.67
C ARG A 234 -6.27 4.39 22.60
N LEU A 235 -7.43 4.14 21.99
CA LEU A 235 -8.56 5.05 22.12
C LEU A 235 -9.02 5.03 23.58
N ALA A 236 -9.12 6.22 24.18
CA ALA A 236 -9.56 6.35 25.56
C ALA A 236 -11.01 5.86 25.75
N ASP A 237 -11.32 5.38 26.94
CA ASP A 237 -12.69 5.02 27.30
C ASP A 237 -13.60 6.24 27.23
N GLY A 238 -14.73 6.10 26.54
CA GLY A 238 -15.65 7.19 26.29
C GLY A 238 -16.83 6.79 25.40
N PRO A 239 -17.75 7.72 25.13
CA PRO A 239 -18.96 7.45 24.35
C PRO A 239 -18.67 6.86 22.96
N LEU A 240 -17.69 7.43 22.24
CA LEU A 240 -17.30 6.95 20.91
C LEU A 240 -16.76 5.52 20.94
N ARG A 241 -15.89 5.18 21.91
CA ARG A 241 -15.32 3.83 22.06
C ARG A 241 -16.43 2.80 22.29
N ARG A 242 -17.39 3.12 23.18
CA ARG A 242 -18.57 2.27 23.44
C ARG A 242 -19.42 2.07 22.20
N ARG A 243 -19.69 3.12 21.42
CA ARG A 243 -20.46 2.99 20.17
C ARG A 243 -19.74 2.13 19.11
N ILE A 244 -18.41 2.22 19.03
CA ILE A 244 -17.60 1.35 18.18
C ILE A 244 -17.70 -0.10 18.66
N GLU A 245 -17.55 -0.34 19.97
CA GLU A 245 -17.70 -1.65 20.60
C GLU A 245 -19.08 -2.26 20.33
N GLU A 246 -20.16 -1.51 20.59
CA GLU A 246 -21.54 -1.93 20.34
C GLU A 246 -21.78 -2.27 18.86
N LEU A 247 -21.26 -1.47 17.93
CA LEU A 247 -21.39 -1.76 16.50
C LEU A 247 -20.58 -3.01 16.11
N CYS A 248 -19.37 -3.20 16.67
CA CYS A 248 -18.59 -4.41 16.47
C CYS A 248 -19.36 -5.64 16.94
N ASP A 249 -19.96 -5.60 18.13
CA ASP A 249 -20.72 -6.71 18.69
C ASP A 249 -21.93 -7.07 17.82
N ARG A 250 -22.67 -6.06 17.35
CA ARG A 250 -23.80 -6.24 16.43
C ARG A 250 -23.38 -6.86 15.09
N LEU A 251 -22.19 -6.52 14.60
CA LEU A 251 -21.64 -7.06 13.35
C LEU A 251 -20.89 -8.39 13.57
N ASN A 252 -20.81 -8.90 14.80
CA ASN A 252 -19.93 -10.02 15.20
C ASN A 252 -18.48 -9.81 14.69
N LEU A 253 -18.02 -8.56 14.73
CA LEU A 253 -16.71 -8.14 14.28
C LEU A 253 -15.75 -8.22 15.46
N ARG A 254 -14.95 -9.28 15.49
CA ARG A 254 -13.87 -9.42 16.48
C ARG A 254 -12.64 -8.61 16.09
N TYR A 255 -12.04 -7.93 17.04
CA TYR A 255 -10.83 -7.14 16.88
C TYR A 255 -10.01 -7.21 18.18
N ARG A 256 -8.74 -6.81 18.11
CA ARG A 256 -7.82 -6.81 19.25
C ARG A 256 -7.91 -5.51 20.06
N ASP A 257 -7.90 -4.36 19.38
CA ASP A 257 -7.98 -3.06 20.02
C ASP A 257 -8.43 -1.96 19.05
N VAL A 258 -8.90 -0.84 19.59
CA VAL A 258 -9.19 0.41 18.85
C VAL A 258 -8.09 1.42 19.19
N LEU A 259 -7.38 1.86 18.17
CA LEU A 259 -6.18 2.68 18.31
C LEU A 259 -6.35 4.03 17.61
N VAL A 260 -5.80 5.07 18.24
CA VAL A 260 -5.61 6.40 17.67
C VAL A 260 -4.27 6.43 16.93
N TRP A 261 -4.31 6.72 15.63
CA TRP A 261 -3.13 6.97 14.82
C TRP A 261 -2.71 8.44 14.93
N GLN A 262 -1.52 8.69 15.45
CA GLN A 262 -0.99 10.03 15.66
C GLN A 262 -0.46 10.60 14.33
N THR A 263 -1.28 11.42 13.66
CA THR A 263 -0.95 12.13 12.43
C THR A 263 -0.67 13.60 12.67
N GLU A 264 -0.58 14.02 13.93
CA GLU A 264 -0.36 15.39 14.38
C GLU A 264 -1.45 16.34 13.83
N GLY A 265 -2.69 15.83 13.73
CA GLY A 265 -3.86 16.59 13.28
C GLY A 265 -3.93 16.89 11.77
N VAL A 266 -3.03 16.33 10.96
CA VAL A 266 -2.90 16.69 9.53
C VAL A 266 -3.67 15.75 8.60
N LEU A 267 -3.72 14.44 8.88
CA LEU A 267 -4.27 13.44 7.97
C LEU A 267 -5.53 12.80 8.56
N ALA A 268 -6.70 13.11 8.01
CA ALA A 268 -7.94 12.47 8.41
C ALA A 268 -8.08 11.12 7.70
N ASN A 269 -7.97 10.02 8.45
CA ASN A 269 -8.06 8.69 7.89
C ASN A 269 -8.52 7.67 8.94
N ALA A 270 -9.07 6.56 8.46
CA ALA A 270 -9.32 5.37 9.24
C ALA A 270 -8.78 4.15 8.49
N ALA A 271 -8.49 3.07 9.20
CA ALA A 271 -8.12 1.81 8.59
C ALA A 271 -8.45 0.66 9.53
N VAL A 272 -8.87 -0.49 8.99
CA VAL A 272 -8.78 -1.75 9.72
C VAL A 272 -7.69 -2.64 9.13
N MET A 273 -6.76 -3.05 9.98
CA MET A 273 -5.64 -3.91 9.60
C MET A 273 -5.78 -5.28 10.24
N GLY A 274 -5.32 -6.31 9.55
CA GLY A 274 -5.21 -7.67 10.08
C GLY A 274 -6.27 -8.62 9.59
N LEU A 275 -5.81 -9.77 9.10
CA LEU A 275 -6.65 -10.82 8.54
C LEU A 275 -7.37 -11.61 9.65
N ILE A 276 -6.66 -11.92 10.73
CA ILE A 276 -7.16 -12.70 11.87
C ILE A 276 -7.55 -11.78 13.05
N PRO A 277 -8.61 -12.11 13.82
CA PRO A 277 -9.10 -11.26 14.91
C PRO A 277 -8.05 -10.87 15.97
N GLN A 278 -7.15 -11.79 16.32
CA GLN A 278 -6.17 -11.66 17.40
C GLN A 278 -5.13 -10.55 17.16
N VAL A 279 -4.94 -10.17 15.90
CA VAL A 279 -4.02 -9.11 15.47
C VAL A 279 -4.74 -8.08 14.61
N ARG A 280 -6.09 -8.03 14.68
CA ARG A 280 -6.89 -7.06 13.96
C ARG A 280 -7.01 -5.77 14.76
N TYR A 281 -6.65 -4.64 14.17
CA TYR A 281 -6.71 -3.34 14.82
C TYR A 281 -7.58 -2.38 14.03
N VAL A 282 -8.44 -1.65 14.74
CA VAL A 282 -9.16 -0.50 14.20
C VAL A 282 -8.31 0.74 14.45
N LEU A 283 -7.97 1.48 13.41
CA LEU A 283 -7.20 2.72 13.48
C LEU A 283 -8.08 3.90 13.10
N LEU A 284 -8.12 4.91 13.96
CA LEU A 284 -8.74 6.22 13.68
C LEU A 284 -7.66 7.28 13.85
N SER A 285 -7.46 8.18 12.89
CA SER A 285 -6.47 9.23 13.07
C SER A 285 -6.94 10.31 14.05
N ASP A 286 -5.99 10.92 14.75
CA ASP A 286 -6.22 12.10 15.59
C ASP A 286 -6.97 13.22 14.84
N ALA A 287 -6.56 13.52 13.61
CA ALA A 287 -7.21 14.52 12.77
C ALA A 287 -8.67 14.17 12.45
N LEU A 288 -9.00 12.89 12.27
CA LEU A 288 -10.35 12.45 12.05
C LEU A 288 -11.21 12.66 13.31
N LEU A 289 -10.68 12.27 14.47
CA LEU A 289 -11.38 12.40 15.76
C LEU A 289 -11.58 13.87 16.19
N GLU A 290 -10.65 14.75 15.85
CA GLU A 290 -10.73 16.17 16.21
C GLU A 290 -11.66 17.00 15.31
N ARG A 291 -11.94 16.54 14.09
CA ARG A 291 -12.50 17.37 13.01
C ARG A 291 -13.81 16.87 12.42
N MET A 292 -14.21 15.65 12.77
CA MET A 292 -15.45 15.03 12.33
C MET A 292 -16.36 14.87 13.55
N ASP A 293 -17.66 15.10 13.35
CA ASP A 293 -18.63 14.80 14.39
C ASP A 293 -18.75 13.28 14.59
N GLU A 294 -19.34 12.87 15.71
CA GLU A 294 -19.40 11.45 16.07
C GLU A 294 -20.15 10.60 15.03
N ARG A 295 -21.20 11.14 14.38
CA ARG A 295 -21.95 10.41 13.35
C ARG A 295 -21.09 10.21 12.09
N GLN A 296 -20.32 11.23 11.71
CA GLN A 296 -19.38 11.13 10.61
C GLN A 296 -18.27 10.12 10.91
N VAL A 297 -17.70 10.14 12.12
CA VAL A 297 -16.70 9.14 12.56
C VAL A 297 -17.28 7.74 12.48
N MET A 298 -18.51 7.53 12.99
CA MET A 298 -19.20 6.25 12.89
C MET A 298 -19.48 5.83 11.44
N GLY A 299 -19.77 6.77 10.54
CA GLY A 299 -19.93 6.49 9.11
C GLY A 299 -18.65 5.99 8.45
N VAL A 300 -17.50 6.59 8.79
CA VAL A 300 -16.19 6.13 8.31
C VAL A 300 -15.86 4.76 8.91
N PHE A 301 -16.08 4.57 10.20
CA PHE A 301 -15.86 3.28 10.85
C PHE A 301 -16.78 2.19 10.27
N ALA A 302 -18.04 2.48 9.98
CA ALA A 302 -18.98 1.55 9.37
C ALA A 302 -18.51 1.11 7.97
N HIS A 303 -17.87 1.99 7.20
CA HIS A 303 -17.23 1.64 5.94
C HIS A 303 -16.06 0.66 6.13
N GLU A 304 -15.18 0.95 7.09
CA GLU A 304 -14.06 0.03 7.42
C GLU A 304 -14.57 -1.33 7.94
N ALA A 305 -15.62 -1.34 8.77
CA ALA A 305 -16.30 -2.55 9.21
C ALA A 305 -16.91 -3.33 8.05
N GLY A 306 -17.41 -2.62 7.02
CA GLY A 306 -17.82 -3.19 5.74
C GLY A 306 -16.70 -3.98 5.04
N HIS A 307 -15.46 -3.49 5.08
CA HIS A 307 -14.31 -4.24 4.55
C HIS A 307 -14.02 -5.53 5.32
N VAL A 308 -14.14 -5.49 6.65
CA VAL A 308 -13.85 -6.63 7.53
C VAL A 308 -14.92 -7.71 7.39
N THR A 309 -16.19 -7.33 7.54
CA THR A 309 -17.34 -8.23 7.39
C THR A 309 -17.42 -8.79 5.97
N GLY A 310 -17.09 -7.95 4.98
CA GLY A 310 -16.92 -8.34 3.59
C GLY A 310 -15.67 -9.18 3.30
N ARG A 311 -14.77 -9.44 4.26
CA ARG A 311 -13.50 -10.17 4.06
C ARG A 311 -12.72 -9.67 2.82
N HIS A 312 -12.72 -8.35 2.59
CA HIS A 312 -12.12 -7.75 1.40
C HIS A 312 -10.60 -7.96 1.35
N LEU A 313 -9.92 -7.85 2.49
CA LEU A 313 -8.49 -8.11 2.59
C LEU A 313 -8.14 -9.56 2.23
N LEU A 314 -8.95 -10.55 2.67
CA LEU A 314 -8.75 -11.95 2.29
C LEU A 314 -8.91 -12.13 0.78
N THR A 315 -9.98 -11.59 0.21
CA THR A 315 -10.24 -11.67 -1.24
C THR A 315 -9.05 -11.11 -2.04
N MET A 316 -8.50 -9.98 -1.60
CA MET A 316 -7.34 -9.35 -2.24
C MET A 316 -6.05 -10.15 -2.05
N ALA A 317 -5.84 -10.75 -0.88
CA ALA A 317 -4.69 -11.62 -0.62
C ALA A 317 -4.73 -12.88 -1.49
N VAL A 318 -5.89 -13.55 -1.58
CA VAL A 318 -6.09 -14.72 -2.44
C VAL A 318 -5.85 -14.32 -3.90
N PHE A 319 -6.40 -13.20 -4.37
CA PHE A 319 -6.14 -12.70 -5.71
C PHE A 319 -4.64 -12.46 -5.97
N ALA A 320 -3.92 -11.84 -5.04
CA ALA A 320 -2.49 -11.61 -5.19
C ALA A 320 -1.71 -12.92 -5.30
N VAL A 321 -2.02 -13.91 -4.44
CA VAL A 321 -1.43 -15.26 -4.51
C VAL A 321 -1.75 -15.93 -5.84
N THR A 322 -3.02 -15.89 -6.29
CA THR A 322 -3.43 -16.47 -7.59
C THR A 322 -2.65 -15.87 -8.75
N VAL A 323 -2.51 -14.55 -8.79
CA VAL A 323 -1.78 -13.86 -9.88
C VAL A 323 -0.29 -14.20 -9.83
N THR A 324 0.33 -14.24 -8.65
CA THR A 324 1.72 -14.64 -8.48
C THR A 324 1.95 -16.08 -8.90
N MET A 325 1.07 -17.01 -8.50
CA MET A 325 1.15 -18.40 -8.94
C MET A 325 1.01 -18.48 -10.45
N LEU A 326 -0.03 -17.91 -11.05
CA LEU A 326 -0.21 -17.98 -12.51
C LEU A 326 1.01 -17.41 -13.27
N ALA A 327 1.56 -16.29 -12.81
CA ALA A 327 2.76 -15.71 -13.39
C ALA A 327 3.98 -16.63 -13.24
N SER A 328 4.15 -17.28 -12.09
CA SER A 328 5.22 -18.26 -11.87
C SER A 328 5.08 -19.47 -12.80
N ALA A 329 3.86 -19.99 -13.01
CA ALA A 329 3.62 -21.11 -13.93
C ALA A 329 3.99 -20.74 -15.36
N VAL A 330 3.55 -19.56 -15.83
CA VAL A 330 3.89 -19.07 -17.16
C VAL A 330 5.39 -18.87 -17.30
N PHE A 331 6.04 -18.32 -16.29
CA PHE A 331 7.49 -18.12 -16.30
C PHE A 331 8.25 -19.44 -16.38
N THR A 332 7.93 -20.41 -15.51
CA THR A 332 8.55 -21.75 -15.51
C THR A 332 8.33 -22.46 -16.85
N ALA A 333 7.09 -22.55 -17.32
CA ALA A 333 6.78 -23.20 -18.59
C ALA A 333 7.48 -22.55 -19.79
N ALA A 334 7.69 -21.23 -19.76
CA ALA A 334 8.35 -20.51 -20.84
C ALA A 334 9.89 -20.63 -20.80
N ILE A 335 10.50 -20.77 -19.61
CA ILE A 335 11.95 -21.01 -19.50
C ILE A 335 12.31 -22.46 -19.85
N ASP A 336 11.46 -23.40 -19.49
CA ASP A 336 11.71 -24.83 -19.78
C ASP A 336 11.41 -25.19 -21.24
N ALA A 337 10.82 -24.27 -22.02
CA ALA A 337 10.59 -24.45 -23.44
C ALA A 337 11.90 -24.28 -24.24
N PRO A 338 12.45 -25.32 -24.87
CA PRO A 338 13.79 -25.30 -25.46
C PRO A 338 13.95 -24.34 -26.65
N THR A 339 12.84 -23.83 -27.21
CA THR A 339 12.81 -22.92 -28.36
C THR A 339 12.61 -21.46 -27.98
N LEU A 340 12.36 -21.14 -26.70
CA LEU A 340 12.08 -19.78 -26.26
C LEU A 340 13.30 -19.14 -25.59
N ASP A 341 13.61 -17.91 -25.99
CA ASP A 341 14.57 -17.07 -25.27
C ASP A 341 13.98 -16.64 -23.92
N ASN A 342 14.82 -16.53 -22.89
CA ASN A 342 14.46 -16.01 -21.56
C ASN A 342 13.76 -14.65 -21.64
N TRP A 343 14.09 -13.82 -22.61
CA TRP A 343 13.39 -12.54 -22.83
C TRP A 343 11.92 -12.72 -23.22
N VAL A 344 11.58 -13.78 -23.95
CA VAL A 344 10.19 -14.14 -24.27
C VAL A 344 9.47 -14.60 -23.01
N ALA A 345 10.12 -15.41 -22.15
CA ALA A 345 9.55 -15.82 -20.87
C ALA A 345 9.26 -14.63 -19.93
N ILE A 346 10.22 -13.70 -19.81
CA ILE A 346 10.04 -12.45 -19.06
C ILE A 346 8.91 -11.61 -19.68
N GLY A 347 8.92 -11.45 -21.00
CA GLY A 347 7.90 -10.70 -21.74
C GLY A 347 6.49 -11.26 -21.55
N ALA A 348 6.33 -12.58 -21.63
CA ALA A 348 5.07 -13.28 -21.40
C ALA A 348 4.58 -13.10 -19.95
N THR A 349 5.49 -13.22 -18.98
CA THR A 349 5.19 -13.04 -17.55
C THR A 349 4.74 -11.61 -17.24
N ILE A 350 5.45 -10.60 -17.77
CA ILE A 350 5.07 -9.19 -17.63
C ILE A 350 3.75 -8.92 -18.36
N GLY A 351 3.58 -9.47 -19.56
CA GLY A 351 2.38 -9.37 -20.39
C GLY A 351 1.14 -9.95 -19.71
N LEU A 352 1.30 -10.93 -18.82
CA LEU A 352 0.24 -11.45 -17.97
C LEU A 352 0.03 -10.60 -16.71
N LEU A 353 1.11 -10.28 -15.99
CA LEU A 353 1.07 -9.60 -14.70
C LEU A 353 0.48 -8.19 -14.82
N VAL A 354 0.93 -7.40 -15.78
CA VAL A 354 0.55 -5.98 -15.89
C VAL A 354 -0.96 -5.81 -16.13
N PRO A 355 -1.60 -6.51 -17.08
CA PRO A 355 -3.04 -6.40 -17.29
C PRO A 355 -3.86 -6.93 -16.10
N LEU A 356 -3.48 -8.06 -15.50
CA LEU A 356 -4.18 -8.60 -14.33
C LEU A 356 -4.10 -7.62 -13.15
N TRP A 357 -2.90 -7.12 -12.86
CA TRP A 357 -2.70 -6.14 -11.80
C TRP A 357 -3.33 -4.80 -12.10
N THR A 358 -3.42 -4.35 -13.35
CA THR A 358 -3.96 -3.01 -13.67
C THR A 358 -5.47 -3.02 -13.80
N PHE A 359 -6.03 -3.98 -14.54
CA PHE A 359 -7.44 -4.01 -14.88
C PHE A 359 -8.25 -4.86 -13.90
N ALA A 360 -7.83 -6.10 -13.64
CA ALA A 360 -8.61 -7.01 -12.79
C ALA A 360 -8.62 -6.54 -11.33
N PHE A 361 -7.45 -6.20 -10.77
CA PHE A 361 -7.36 -5.64 -9.41
C PHE A 361 -8.13 -4.32 -9.30
N GLY A 362 -7.93 -3.38 -10.23
CA GLY A 362 -8.61 -2.08 -10.19
C GLY A 362 -10.13 -2.22 -10.27
N TRP A 363 -10.62 -3.07 -11.17
CA TRP A 363 -12.03 -3.40 -11.26
C TRP A 363 -12.54 -3.99 -9.95
N MET A 364 -11.90 -5.05 -9.44
CA MET A 364 -12.32 -5.74 -8.22
C MET A 364 -12.32 -4.81 -7.01
N SER A 365 -11.25 -4.04 -6.81
CA SER A 365 -11.10 -3.07 -5.72
C SER A 365 -12.27 -2.10 -5.66
N ARG A 366 -12.70 -1.55 -6.81
CA ARG A 366 -13.85 -0.64 -6.86
C ARG A 366 -15.19 -1.31 -6.52
N ARG A 367 -15.34 -2.63 -6.70
CA ARG A 367 -16.57 -3.35 -6.30
C ARG A 367 -16.56 -3.64 -4.81
N LEU A 368 -15.40 -4.00 -4.26
CA LEU A 368 -15.23 -4.16 -2.81
C LEU A 368 -15.47 -2.83 -2.09
N GLU A 369 -14.94 -1.73 -2.63
CA GLU A 369 -15.20 -0.37 -2.12
C GLU A 369 -16.70 -0.04 -2.10
N ARG A 370 -17.41 -0.29 -3.20
CA ARG A 370 -18.86 -0.08 -3.29
C ARG A 370 -19.64 -0.92 -2.29
N GLN A 371 -19.19 -2.16 -2.03
CA GLN A 371 -19.83 -2.98 -1.01
C GLN A 371 -19.66 -2.36 0.38
N SER A 372 -18.47 -1.87 0.72
CA SER A 372 -18.22 -1.18 1.98
C SER A 372 -19.01 0.13 2.11
N ASP A 373 -19.12 0.91 1.03
CA ASP A 373 -19.96 2.13 0.98
C ASP A 373 -21.43 1.83 1.28
N VAL A 374 -21.95 0.80 0.62
CA VAL A 374 -23.32 0.35 0.79
C VAL A 374 -23.54 -0.20 2.19
N ALA A 375 -22.58 -0.95 2.73
CA ALA A 375 -22.63 -1.44 4.11
C ALA A 375 -22.64 -0.29 5.12
N ALA A 376 -21.86 0.77 4.90
CA ALA A 376 -21.84 1.95 5.76
C ALA A 376 -23.19 2.69 5.75
N ALA A 377 -23.71 3.01 4.56
CA ALA A 377 -25.01 3.67 4.42
C ALA A 377 -26.15 2.81 5.00
N TRP A 378 -26.10 1.50 4.79
CA TRP A 378 -26.98 0.52 5.42
C TRP A 378 -26.86 0.66 6.95
N ILE A 379 -25.69 0.43 7.57
CA ILE A 379 -25.51 0.55 9.04
C ILE A 379 -26.07 1.87 9.59
N LEU A 380 -25.74 3.01 8.98
CA LEU A 380 -26.21 4.32 9.44
C LEU A 380 -27.72 4.48 9.32
N SER A 381 -28.37 3.82 8.37
CA SER A 381 -29.84 3.80 8.26
C SER A 381 -30.50 3.25 9.52
N ARG A 382 -29.83 2.38 10.30
CA ARG A 382 -30.39 1.79 11.54
C ARG A 382 -30.01 2.53 12.81
N GLN A 383 -29.09 3.48 12.70
CA GLN A 383 -28.71 4.35 13.80
C GLN A 383 -29.50 5.67 13.77
N ALA A 384 -30.16 5.97 12.65
CA ALA A 384 -31.00 7.16 12.45
C ALA A 384 -32.34 7.08 13.22
N ASP A 385 -32.98 5.91 13.27
CA ASP A 385 -34.35 5.73 13.80
C ASP A 385 -34.45 5.67 15.34
N GLY A 386 -33.40 6.07 16.08
CA GLY A 386 -33.39 6.04 17.54
C GLY A 386 -33.32 4.62 18.15
N PRO A 387 -33.50 4.49 19.48
CA PRO A 387 -33.26 3.23 20.20
C PRO A 387 -34.31 2.13 19.96
N GLN A 388 -35.45 2.42 19.33
CA GLN A 388 -36.68 1.68 19.65
C GLN A 388 -37.08 0.55 18.69
N GLU A 389 -36.54 0.44 17.48
CA GLU A 389 -36.78 -0.75 16.64
C GLU A 389 -35.73 -0.91 15.52
N GLN A 390 -34.52 -1.35 15.88
CA GLN A 390 -33.47 -1.60 14.90
C GLN A 390 -33.71 -2.92 14.14
N HIS A 391 -34.38 -2.84 12.99
CA HIS A 391 -34.56 -3.99 12.10
C HIS A 391 -33.29 -4.26 11.27
N TRP A 392 -32.35 -5.01 11.85
CA TRP A 392 -31.10 -5.41 11.18
C TRP A 392 -31.31 -6.39 10.01
N ASP A 393 -32.50 -6.99 9.89
CA ASP A 393 -32.86 -7.85 8.76
C ASP A 393 -33.28 -7.08 7.51
N ASP A 394 -33.61 -5.79 7.64
CA ASP A 394 -33.98 -4.95 6.51
C ASP A 394 -32.75 -4.61 5.65
N PRO A 395 -32.69 -5.08 4.38
CA PRO A 395 -31.56 -4.80 3.51
C PRO A 395 -31.61 -3.39 2.89
N HIS A 396 -32.69 -2.63 3.05
CA HIS A 396 -32.87 -1.33 2.39
C HIS A 396 -32.01 -0.24 3.04
N ILE A 397 -31.75 0.81 2.26
CA ILE A 397 -30.93 1.96 2.65
C ILE A 397 -31.85 3.16 2.68
N THR A 398 -31.90 3.87 3.82
CA THR A 398 -32.73 5.06 3.95
C THR A 398 -32.05 6.27 3.31
N PRO A 399 -32.80 7.29 2.87
CA PRO A 399 -32.24 8.55 2.41
C PRO A 399 -31.32 9.20 3.45
N GLU A 400 -31.69 9.12 4.74
CA GLU A 400 -30.89 9.67 5.84
C GLU A 400 -29.56 8.93 6.02
N GLY A 401 -29.57 7.59 6.07
CA GLY A 401 -28.34 6.80 6.19
C GLY A 401 -27.38 7.03 5.01
N ALA A 402 -27.93 7.17 3.80
CA ALA A 402 -27.17 7.54 2.60
C ALA A 402 -26.57 8.95 2.71
N ALA A 403 -27.34 9.93 3.20
CA ALA A 403 -26.88 11.31 3.37
C ALA A 403 -25.78 11.44 4.44
N LEU A 404 -25.92 10.74 5.58
CA LEU A 404 -24.92 10.72 6.65
C LEU A 404 -23.57 10.19 6.15
N PHE A 405 -23.58 9.06 5.42
CA PHE A 405 -22.34 8.50 4.88
C PHE A 405 -21.73 9.38 3.77
N ALA A 406 -22.57 9.94 2.88
CA ALA A 406 -22.13 10.88 1.86
C ALA A 406 -21.44 12.11 2.48
N GLY A 407 -22.00 12.67 3.54
CA GLY A 407 -21.41 13.78 4.29
C GLY A 407 -20.06 13.42 4.91
N ALA A 408 -19.93 12.22 5.49
CA ALA A 408 -18.65 11.74 6.04
C ALA A 408 -17.54 11.65 4.96
N LEU A 409 -17.87 11.12 3.78
CA LEU A 409 -16.92 11.06 2.65
C LEU A 409 -16.50 12.44 2.15
N GLN A 410 -17.46 13.38 2.06
CA GLN A 410 -17.18 14.75 1.66
C GLN A 410 -16.29 15.46 2.69
N ARG A 411 -16.53 15.22 3.99
CA ARG A 411 -15.71 15.80 5.07
C ARG A 411 -14.28 15.27 5.04
N ILE A 412 -14.07 13.96 4.80
CA ILE A 412 -12.73 13.40 4.58
C ILE A 412 -12.03 14.07 3.40
N ALA A 413 -12.74 14.26 2.28
CA ALA A 413 -12.18 14.91 1.09
C ALA A 413 -11.70 16.33 1.41
N GLN A 414 -12.52 17.08 2.17
CA GLN A 414 -12.22 18.45 2.60
C GLN A 414 -10.98 18.51 3.51
N LEU A 415 -10.92 17.66 4.56
CA LEU A 415 -9.82 17.63 5.53
C LEU A 415 -8.48 17.26 4.88
N ASN A 416 -8.51 16.37 3.88
CA ASN A 416 -7.32 15.94 3.15
C ASN A 416 -7.00 16.83 1.93
N GLY A 417 -7.82 17.85 1.62
CA GLY A 417 -7.62 18.71 0.45
C GLY A 417 -7.68 17.96 -0.88
N THR A 418 -8.44 16.87 -0.92
CA THR A 418 -8.54 16.00 -2.10
C THR A 418 -9.75 16.41 -2.93
N PRO A 419 -9.56 16.79 -4.22
CA PRO A 419 -10.69 17.11 -5.09
C PRO A 419 -11.65 15.93 -5.19
N THR A 420 -12.95 16.16 -4.96
CA THR A 420 -13.95 15.07 -4.92
C THR A 420 -14.10 14.35 -6.26
N THR A 421 -13.79 15.02 -7.37
CA THR A 421 -13.82 14.47 -8.73
C THR A 421 -12.54 13.75 -9.13
N GLN A 422 -11.48 13.80 -8.32
CA GLN A 422 -10.21 13.17 -8.64
C GLN A 422 -10.38 11.66 -8.83
N PRO A 423 -9.96 11.09 -9.98
CA PRO A 423 -10.04 9.65 -10.19
C PRO A 423 -9.05 8.93 -9.28
N ASN A 424 -9.52 7.89 -8.59
CA ASN A 424 -8.69 6.95 -7.86
C ASN A 424 -8.85 5.55 -8.47
N TRP A 425 -7.74 4.93 -8.83
CA TRP A 425 -7.74 3.61 -9.45
C TRP A 425 -8.34 2.51 -8.55
N ARG A 426 -8.08 2.59 -7.23
CA ARG A 426 -8.55 1.62 -6.22
C ARG A 426 -9.96 1.89 -5.72
N HIS A 427 -10.29 3.16 -5.46
CA HIS A 427 -11.51 3.53 -4.74
C HIS A 427 -12.56 4.22 -5.64
N GLY A 428 -12.20 4.64 -6.86
CA GLY A 428 -13.02 5.55 -7.65
C GLY A 428 -12.99 6.98 -7.08
N SER A 429 -13.65 7.94 -7.75
CA SER A 429 -13.75 9.30 -7.21
C SER A 429 -14.79 9.38 -6.10
N ILE A 430 -14.55 10.26 -5.12
CA ILE A 430 -15.48 10.50 -4.00
C ILE A 430 -16.85 10.96 -4.54
N ALA A 431 -16.86 11.82 -5.57
CA ALA A 431 -18.08 12.25 -6.24
C ALA A 431 -18.87 11.09 -6.88
N SER A 432 -18.19 10.07 -7.42
CA SER A 432 -18.88 8.87 -7.94
C SER A 432 -19.47 8.02 -6.82
N ARG A 433 -18.77 7.90 -5.69
CA ARG A 433 -19.22 7.12 -4.52
C ARG A 433 -20.44 7.78 -3.87
N VAL A 434 -20.36 9.09 -3.63
CA VAL A 434 -21.46 9.89 -3.08
C VAL A 434 -22.71 9.81 -3.96
N ARG A 435 -22.59 10.05 -5.27
CA ARG A 435 -23.74 9.96 -6.19
C ARG A 435 -24.40 8.58 -6.15
N TYR A 436 -23.61 7.51 -6.12
CA TYR A 436 -24.12 6.15 -6.07
C TYR A 436 -24.92 5.88 -4.79
N ILE A 437 -24.38 6.24 -3.63
CA ILE A 437 -25.04 6.02 -2.34
C ILE A 437 -26.31 6.86 -2.19
N LEU A 438 -26.28 8.14 -2.59
CA LEU A 438 -27.47 8.98 -2.57
C LEU A 438 -28.56 8.45 -3.52
N SER A 439 -28.18 7.97 -4.71
CA SER A 439 -29.15 7.36 -5.63
C SER A 439 -29.78 6.09 -5.06
N LEU A 440 -29.02 5.30 -4.30
CA LEU A 440 -29.55 4.13 -3.61
C LEU A 440 -30.53 4.53 -2.51
N GLY A 441 -30.19 5.50 -1.65
CA GLY A 441 -31.10 5.98 -0.61
C GLY A 441 -32.40 6.56 -1.18
N ALA A 442 -32.31 7.37 -2.24
CA ALA A 442 -33.46 7.99 -2.88
C ALA A 442 -34.41 7.00 -3.58
N SER A 443 -33.89 5.87 -4.06
CA SER A 443 -34.68 4.84 -4.75
C SER A 443 -35.18 3.71 -3.83
N GLY A 444 -34.89 3.78 -2.52
CA GLY A 444 -35.15 2.65 -1.62
C GLY A 444 -34.33 1.41 -2.01
N GLY A 445 -33.11 1.61 -2.53
CA GLY A 445 -32.22 0.53 -2.92
C GLY A 445 -31.76 -0.32 -1.73
N SER A 446 -31.38 -1.56 -1.98
CA SER A 446 -30.92 -2.50 -0.94
C SER A 446 -29.46 -2.91 -1.11
N ARG A 447 -28.84 -3.44 -0.05
CA ARG A 447 -27.47 -4.01 -0.09
C ARG A 447 -27.34 -5.32 -0.86
N ARG A 448 -28.45 -6.03 -1.12
CA ARG A 448 -28.45 -7.38 -1.71
C ARG A 448 -27.79 -7.47 -3.10
N PRO A 449 -27.95 -6.53 -4.04
CA PRO A 449 -27.34 -6.63 -5.37
C PRO A 449 -25.81 -6.60 -5.32
N ILE A 450 -25.22 -5.68 -4.54
CA ILE A 450 -23.76 -5.57 -4.43
C ILE A 450 -23.18 -6.75 -3.64
N ASP A 451 -23.87 -7.23 -2.61
CA ASP A 451 -23.47 -8.42 -1.84
C ASP A 451 -23.42 -9.67 -2.72
N ARG A 452 -24.41 -9.86 -3.62
CA ARG A 452 -24.43 -10.97 -4.58
C ARG A 452 -23.29 -10.86 -5.60
N LEU A 453 -23.02 -9.66 -6.12
CA LEU A 453 -21.93 -9.42 -7.06
C LEU A 453 -20.58 -9.77 -6.42
N VAL A 454 -20.29 -9.24 -5.23
CA VAL A 454 -19.01 -9.52 -4.55
C VAL A 454 -18.89 -10.99 -4.16
N ARG A 455 -19.98 -11.66 -3.79
CA ARG A 455 -19.96 -13.11 -3.56
C ARG A 455 -19.52 -13.89 -4.81
N ARG A 456 -20.03 -13.53 -6.00
CA ARG A 456 -19.58 -14.13 -7.27
C ARG A 456 -18.12 -13.86 -7.57
N ILE A 457 -17.65 -12.63 -7.31
CA ILE A 457 -16.22 -12.28 -7.46
C ILE A 457 -15.35 -13.16 -6.57
N LYS A 458 -15.73 -13.33 -5.30
CA LYS A 458 -14.99 -14.19 -4.36
C LYS A 458 -14.90 -15.63 -4.86
N TRP A 459 -16.01 -16.21 -5.30
CA TRP A 459 -16.02 -17.55 -5.89
C TRP A 459 -15.10 -17.63 -7.11
N GLY A 460 -15.16 -16.64 -8.01
CA GLY A 460 -14.28 -16.58 -9.17
C GLY A 460 -12.79 -16.54 -8.80
N VAL A 461 -12.42 -15.76 -7.79
CA VAL A 461 -11.03 -15.69 -7.30
C VAL A 461 -10.56 -17.01 -6.69
N TRP A 462 -11.41 -17.68 -5.91
CA TRP A 462 -11.08 -19.00 -5.34
C TRP A 462 -10.96 -20.09 -6.41
N LEU A 463 -11.86 -20.10 -7.40
CA LEU A 463 -11.77 -21.01 -8.54
C LEU A 463 -10.50 -20.77 -9.36
N ALA A 464 -10.12 -19.51 -9.58
CA ALA A 464 -8.88 -19.16 -10.25
C ALA A 464 -7.64 -19.61 -9.46
N LEU A 465 -7.67 -19.51 -8.12
CA LEU A 465 -6.60 -20.06 -7.29
C LEU A 465 -6.49 -21.58 -7.45
N ALA A 466 -7.61 -22.30 -7.37
CA ALA A 466 -7.63 -23.76 -7.54
C ALA A 466 -7.09 -24.18 -8.91
N ALA A 467 -7.47 -23.46 -9.98
CA ALA A 467 -6.94 -23.68 -11.31
C ALA A 467 -5.43 -23.40 -11.39
N ALA A 468 -4.93 -22.34 -10.76
CA ALA A 468 -3.50 -22.02 -10.74
C ALA A 468 -2.67 -23.07 -9.98
N VAL A 469 -3.20 -23.60 -8.87
CA VAL A 469 -2.60 -24.72 -8.12
C VAL A 469 -2.56 -25.99 -8.98
N ALA A 470 -3.66 -26.33 -9.65
CA ALA A 470 -3.72 -27.50 -10.54
C ALA A 470 -2.73 -27.37 -11.71
N ALA A 471 -2.60 -26.17 -12.29
CA ALA A 471 -1.62 -25.90 -13.34
C ALA A 471 -0.17 -26.08 -12.87
N HIS A 472 0.16 -25.65 -11.64
CA HIS A 472 1.49 -25.90 -11.05
C HIS A 472 1.75 -27.40 -10.87
N ALA A 473 0.79 -28.13 -10.31
CA ALA A 473 0.93 -29.58 -10.10
C ALA A 473 1.10 -30.32 -11.44
N GLY A 474 0.33 -29.96 -12.46
CA GLY A 474 0.45 -30.55 -13.79
C GLY A 474 1.80 -30.24 -14.46
N LEU A 475 2.29 -29.00 -14.34
CA LEU A 475 3.60 -28.61 -14.87
C LEU A 475 4.73 -29.39 -14.19
N PHE A 476 4.66 -29.56 -12.87
CA PHE A 476 5.63 -30.33 -12.11
C PHE A 476 5.70 -31.79 -12.58
N VAL A 477 4.55 -32.45 -12.75
CA VAL A 477 4.49 -33.83 -13.27
C VAL A 477 5.07 -33.93 -14.68
N LEU A 478 4.76 -32.97 -15.57
CA LEU A 478 5.28 -32.96 -16.93
C LEU A 478 6.81 -32.80 -16.97
N LEU A 479 7.38 -31.96 -16.11
CA LEU A 479 8.82 -31.73 -16.02
C LEU A 479 9.58 -32.89 -15.37
N GLU A 480 8.95 -33.67 -14.50
CA GLU A 480 9.58 -34.88 -13.92
C GLU A 480 9.50 -36.11 -14.85
N THR A 481 8.56 -36.13 -15.80
CA THR A 481 8.30 -37.32 -16.64
C THR A 481 8.82 -37.23 -18.08
N GLY A 482 9.25 -36.05 -18.53
CA GLY A 482 9.86 -35.82 -19.84
C GLY A 482 11.32 -35.44 -19.71
#